data_AF-A0A841ADP9-F1
#
_entry.id   AF-A0A841ADP9-F1
#
_cell.length_a   1.000
_cell.length_b   1.000
_cell.length_c   1.000
_cell.angle_alpha   90.00
_cell.angle_beta   90.00
_cell.angle_gamma   90.00
#
_symmetry.space_group_name_H-M   'P 1'
#
loop_
_entity.id
_entity.type
_entity.pdbx_description
1 polymer ?
#
loop_
_entity_poly.entity_id
_entity_poly.type
_entity_poly.pdbx_seq_one_letter_code
_entity_poly.pdbx_strand_id
1 'polypeptide(L)'
;MVPPLEGLWWADDMEAFTRSRDKDRWQWSLLLMTPDWLTAEHVDAVREGSALEWSLIDEGRCLQTLHLGPYDDEGPLLARLHEEEIPARGLAMRGLHHEIYLGDPRRTAPDRLRTILRQPVRADSSLPASPGHPPRRRSTLVA
;
A
#
# COMPACT_ATOMS: atom_id res chain seq x y z
N MET A 1 18.93 10.05 0.98
CA MET A 1 18.02 9.37 0.04
C MET A 1 16.62 9.84 0.37
N VAL A 2 15.79 10.18 -0.63
CA VAL A 2 14.36 10.48 -0.40
C VAL A 2 13.60 9.18 -0.68
N PRO A 3 12.82 8.67 0.28
CA PRO A 3 12.00 7.47 0.06
C PRO A 3 10.91 7.76 -0.97
N PRO A 4 10.41 6.73 -1.67
CA PRO A 4 9.26 6.89 -2.56
C PRO A 4 8.04 7.39 -1.79
N LEU A 5 7.15 8.08 -2.50
CA LEU A 5 5.81 8.35 -1.99
C LEU A 5 5.05 7.02 -1.93
N GLU A 6 4.29 6.83 -0.87
CA GLU A 6 3.47 5.65 -0.62
C GLU A 6 2.00 6.10 -0.45
N GLY A 7 1.05 5.23 -0.78
CA GLY A 7 -0.38 5.49 -0.68
C GLY A 7 -1.13 4.27 -0.16
N LEU A 8 -1.95 4.46 0.88
CA LEU A 8 -2.93 3.48 1.32
C LEU A 8 -4.28 3.83 0.73
N TRP A 9 -4.96 2.84 0.16
CA TRP A 9 -6.21 3.02 -0.58
C TRP A 9 -7.29 2.06 -0.08
N TRP A 10 -8.50 2.58 0.11
CA TRP A 10 -9.67 1.79 0.50
C TRP A 10 -10.98 2.46 0.07
N ALA A 11 -12.07 1.74 0.28
CA ALA A 11 -13.44 2.26 0.22
C ALA A 11 -14.28 1.55 1.29
N ASP A 12 -15.38 2.17 1.73
CA ASP A 12 -16.27 1.57 2.74
C ASP A 12 -16.78 0.19 2.30
N ASP A 13 -16.98 0.05 0.98
CA ASP A 13 -17.13 -1.23 0.31
C ASP A 13 -15.86 -1.52 -0.48
N MET A 14 -15.07 -2.50 -0.04
CA MET A 14 -13.82 -2.87 -0.72
C MET A 14 -14.04 -3.45 -2.12
N GLU A 15 -15.26 -3.87 -2.48
CA GLU A 15 -15.59 -4.15 -3.88
C GLU A 15 -15.50 -2.90 -4.75
N ALA A 16 -15.68 -1.70 -4.18
CA ALA A 16 -15.53 -0.44 -4.91
C ALA A 16 -14.09 -0.12 -5.30
N PHE A 17 -13.12 -0.63 -4.53
CA PHE A 17 -11.70 -0.53 -4.86
C PHE A 17 -11.27 -1.65 -5.82
N THR A 18 -11.74 -2.88 -5.59
CA THR A 18 -11.28 -4.07 -6.32
C THR A 18 -12.03 -4.29 -7.64
N ARG A 19 -13.37 -4.32 -7.61
CA ARG A 19 -14.21 -4.70 -8.75
C ARG A 19 -14.76 -3.52 -9.53
N SER A 20 -15.43 -2.58 -8.86
CA SER A 20 -16.10 -1.47 -9.57
C SER A 20 -15.16 -0.30 -9.91
N ARG A 21 -14.00 -0.20 -9.26
CA ARG A 21 -13.02 0.89 -9.39
C ARG A 21 -13.68 2.28 -9.38
N ASP A 22 -14.67 2.45 -8.52
CA ASP A 22 -15.42 3.70 -8.37
C ASP A 22 -14.58 4.71 -7.57
N LYS A 23 -13.73 5.45 -8.30
CA LYS A 23 -12.74 6.37 -7.74
C LYS A 23 -13.34 7.46 -6.86
N ASP A 24 -14.60 7.83 -7.08
CA ASP A 24 -15.29 8.87 -6.30
C ASP A 24 -15.55 8.42 -4.85
N ARG A 25 -15.49 7.11 -4.58
CA ARG A 25 -15.70 6.52 -3.26
C ARG A 25 -14.40 6.16 -2.55
N TRP A 26 -13.25 6.44 -3.17
CA TRP A 26 -11.96 6.07 -2.62
C TRP A 26 -11.58 7.01 -1.48
N GLN A 27 -11.13 6.41 -0.39
CA GLN A 27 -10.46 7.06 0.70
C GLN A 27 -8.98 6.68 0.65
N TRP A 28 -8.13 7.58 1.11
CA TRP A 28 -6.70 7.39 1.04
C TRP A 28 -5.95 8.08 2.18
N SER A 29 -4.74 7.60 2.40
CA SER A 29 -3.72 8.28 3.21
C SER A 29 -2.40 8.21 2.47
N LEU A 30 -1.67 9.33 2.42
CA LEU A 30 -0.35 9.37 1.80
C LEU A 30 0.73 9.16 2.85
N LEU A 31 1.80 8.49 2.46
CA LEU A 31 2.83 8.07 3.37
C LEU A 31 4.23 8.37 2.86
N LEU A 32 5.12 8.68 3.80
CA LEU A 32 6.56 8.78 3.58
C LEU A 32 7.28 8.03 4.70
N MET A 33 8.06 7.03 4.33
CA MET A 33 8.92 6.34 5.29
C MET A 33 9.87 7.34 5.97
N THR A 34 9.97 7.27 7.29
CA THR A 34 10.89 8.11 8.07
C THR A 34 12.01 7.28 8.68
N PRO A 35 13.20 7.86 8.90
CA PRO A 35 14.24 7.19 9.68
C PRO A 35 13.79 6.78 11.08
N ASP A 36 14.39 5.72 11.64
CA ASP A 36 14.00 5.16 12.94
C ASP A 36 14.24 6.08 14.15
N TRP A 37 15.08 7.12 13.99
CA TRP A 37 15.33 8.10 15.05
C TRP A 37 14.22 9.17 15.16
N LEU A 38 13.37 9.28 14.13
CA LEU A 38 12.28 10.26 14.09
C LEU A 38 11.10 9.72 14.89
N THR A 39 10.48 10.59 15.68
CA THR A 39 9.39 10.26 16.61
C THR A 39 8.21 11.22 16.39
N ALA A 40 7.05 10.90 16.99
CA ALA A 40 5.89 11.80 16.96
C ALA A 40 6.21 13.22 17.45
N GLU A 41 7.00 13.36 18.52
CA GLU A 41 7.40 14.68 19.05
C GLU A 41 8.13 15.56 18.03
N HIS A 42 8.98 14.97 17.19
CA HIS A 42 9.68 15.70 16.13
C HIS A 42 8.71 16.24 15.06
N VAL A 43 7.65 15.48 14.75
CA VAL A 43 6.62 15.89 13.78
C VAL A 43 5.69 16.91 14.40
N ASP A 44 5.25 16.70 15.65
CA ASP A 44 4.37 17.60 16.37
C ASP A 44 4.96 19.01 16.51
N ALA A 45 6.28 19.12 16.66
CA ALA A 45 6.99 20.39 16.72
C ALA A 45 6.91 21.23 15.41
N VAL A 46 6.56 20.63 14.28
CA VAL A 46 6.56 21.29 12.96
C VAL A 46 5.24 21.17 12.19
N ARG A 47 4.26 20.42 12.71
CA ARG A 47 3.02 20.09 11.97
C ARG A 47 1.95 21.18 11.95
N GLU A 48 2.17 22.34 12.58
CA GLU A 48 1.13 23.36 12.82
C GLU A 48 0.21 23.59 11.60
N GLY A 49 -1.10 23.31 11.77
CA GLY A 49 -2.12 23.48 10.72
C GLY A 49 -2.14 22.41 9.62
N SER A 50 -1.28 21.39 9.69
CA SER A 50 -1.25 20.27 8.74
C SER A 50 -1.95 19.02 9.28
N ALA A 51 -2.36 18.12 8.38
CA ALA A 51 -2.91 16.81 8.71
C ALA A 51 -1.84 15.76 9.05
N LEU A 52 -0.55 16.14 9.06
CA LEU A 52 0.56 15.20 9.21
C LEU A 52 0.52 14.47 10.56
N GLU A 53 0.70 13.16 10.56
CA GLU A 53 0.81 12.32 11.75
C GLU A 53 2.04 11.41 11.62
N TRP A 54 2.71 11.11 12.73
CA TRP A 54 3.73 10.07 12.77
C TRP A 54 3.15 8.76 13.30
N SER A 55 3.35 7.65 12.59
CA SER A 55 2.92 6.34 13.04
C SER A 55 3.90 5.23 12.68
N LEU A 56 3.81 4.12 13.44
CA LEU A 56 4.47 2.86 13.11
C LEU A 56 3.49 1.98 12.33
N ILE A 57 3.91 1.54 11.14
CA ILE A 57 3.11 0.66 10.29
C ILE A 57 3.73 -0.74 10.30
N ASP A 58 2.87 -1.73 10.55
CA ASP A 58 3.19 -3.16 10.48
C ASP A 58 2.18 -3.88 9.58
N GLU A 59 2.52 -3.97 8.30
CA GLU A 59 1.67 -4.64 7.31
C GLU A 59 1.73 -6.17 7.41
N GLY A 60 2.65 -6.72 8.21
CA GLY A 60 2.89 -8.16 8.29
C GLY A 60 3.16 -8.81 6.92
N ARG A 61 2.60 -10.00 6.70
CA ARG A 61 2.74 -10.72 5.43
C ARG A 61 1.95 -10.00 4.33
N CYS A 62 2.59 -9.75 3.21
CA CYS A 62 1.98 -9.14 2.03
C CYS A 62 2.27 -9.98 0.78
N LEU A 63 1.40 -9.86 -0.22
CA LEU A 63 1.72 -10.20 -1.60
C LEU A 63 1.90 -8.89 -2.37
N GLN A 64 2.91 -8.82 -3.23
CA GLN A 64 3.18 -7.61 -4.01
C GLN A 64 3.62 -7.94 -5.43
N THR A 65 3.35 -7.02 -6.35
CA THR A 65 3.78 -7.08 -7.75
C THR A 65 4.26 -5.70 -8.20
N LEU A 66 5.03 -5.66 -9.29
CA LEU A 66 5.48 -4.41 -9.92
C LEU A 66 4.59 -4.11 -11.12
N HIS A 67 3.93 -2.96 -11.10
CA HIS A 67 3.30 -2.36 -12.27
C HIS A 67 4.29 -1.51 -13.06
N LEU A 68 4.22 -1.62 -14.38
CA LEU A 68 4.96 -0.79 -15.34
C LEU A 68 3.94 -0.08 -16.23
N GLY A 69 3.94 1.25 -16.18
CA GLY A 69 3.01 2.06 -16.95
C GLY A 69 2.21 3.06 -16.12
N PRO A 70 1.22 3.72 -16.73
CA PRO A 70 0.34 4.69 -16.07
C PRO A 70 -0.44 4.08 -14.90
N TYR A 71 -0.72 4.87 -13.86
CA TYR A 71 -1.48 4.43 -12.68
C TYR A 71 -2.91 3.95 -13.03
N ASP A 72 -3.54 4.58 -14.02
CA ASP A 72 -4.89 4.20 -14.45
C ASP A 72 -4.97 2.77 -15.02
N ASP A 73 -3.83 2.27 -15.54
CA ASP A 73 -3.69 0.97 -16.18
C ASP A 73 -3.36 -0.17 -15.19
N GLU A 74 -3.33 0.11 -13.88
CA GLU A 74 -3.03 -0.90 -12.84
C GLU A 74 -4.15 -1.95 -12.68
N GLY A 75 -5.37 -1.65 -13.14
CA GLY A 75 -6.58 -2.46 -12.93
C GLY A 75 -6.44 -3.94 -13.28
N PRO A 76 -6.00 -4.33 -14.50
CA PRO A 76 -5.82 -5.73 -14.87
C PRO A 76 -4.83 -6.48 -13.97
N LEU A 77 -3.75 -5.81 -13.55
CA LEU A 77 -2.74 -6.41 -12.68
C LEU A 77 -3.25 -6.57 -11.25
N LEU A 78 -4.01 -5.58 -10.75
CA LEU A 78 -4.71 -5.65 -9.46
C LEU A 78 -5.74 -6.77 -9.42
N ALA A 79 -6.57 -6.90 -10.47
CA ALA A 79 -7.56 -7.97 -10.57
C ALA A 79 -6.89 -9.34 -10.52
N ARG A 80 -5.82 -9.56 -11.30
CA ARG A 80 -5.04 -10.81 -11.24
C ARG A 80 -4.46 -11.06 -9.85
N LEU A 81 -3.89 -10.03 -9.21
CA LEU A 81 -3.33 -10.15 -7.86
C LEU A 81 -4.40 -10.60 -6.86
N HIS A 82 -5.56 -9.95 -6.86
CA HIS A 82 -6.63 -10.15 -5.87
C HIS A 82 -7.49 -11.40 -6.13
N GLU A 83 -7.81 -11.69 -7.38
CA GLU A 83 -8.78 -12.74 -7.76
C GLU A 83 -8.12 -14.06 -8.11
N GLU A 84 -6.86 -14.05 -8.56
CA GLU A 84 -6.15 -15.26 -8.97
C GLU A 84 -5.01 -15.62 -8.02
N GLU A 85 -4.05 -14.72 -7.84
CA GLU A 85 -2.77 -15.05 -7.16
C GLU A 85 -2.92 -15.22 -5.64
N ILE A 86 -3.74 -14.38 -4.99
CA ILE A 86 -3.99 -14.48 -3.54
C ILE A 86 -4.74 -15.79 -3.21
N PRO A 87 -5.91 -16.09 -3.83
CA PRO A 87 -6.64 -17.33 -3.55
C PRO A 87 -5.85 -18.58 -3.93
N ALA A 88 -5.15 -18.60 -5.07
CA ALA A 88 -4.37 -19.76 -5.52
C ALA A 88 -3.25 -20.16 -4.54
N ARG A 89 -2.83 -19.24 -3.66
CA ARG A 89 -1.80 -19.48 -2.64
C ARG A 89 -2.40 -19.84 -1.26
N GLY A 90 -3.71 -20.04 -1.17
CA GLY A 90 -4.40 -20.29 0.10
C GLY A 90 -4.33 -19.10 1.05
N LEU A 91 -4.38 -17.89 0.49
CA LEU A 91 -4.32 -16.64 1.25
C LEU A 91 -5.63 -15.88 1.13
N ALA A 92 -5.92 -15.06 2.14
CA ALA A 92 -7.01 -14.10 2.12
C ALA A 92 -6.46 -12.68 2.28
N MET A 93 -7.06 -11.72 1.59
CA MET A 93 -6.76 -10.30 1.74
C MET A 93 -7.07 -9.83 3.17
N ARG A 94 -6.25 -8.89 3.68
CA ARG A 94 -6.51 -8.14 4.91
C ARG A 94 -5.93 -6.74 4.76
N GLY A 95 -6.28 -5.84 5.68
CA GLY A 95 -5.71 -4.49 5.69
C GLY A 95 -6.05 -3.69 4.44
N LEU A 96 -5.35 -2.59 4.24
CA LEU A 96 -5.57 -1.64 3.14
C LEU A 96 -4.68 -1.99 1.96
N HIS A 97 -5.11 -1.62 0.74
CA HIS A 97 -4.25 -1.71 -0.43
C HIS A 97 -3.14 -0.68 -0.33
N HIS A 98 -1.91 -1.05 -0.68
CA HIS A 98 -0.74 -0.21 -0.54
C HIS A 98 0.02 -0.08 -1.86
N GLU A 99 0.13 1.15 -2.36
CA GLU A 99 0.90 1.51 -3.54
C GLU A 99 2.18 2.24 -3.16
N ILE A 100 3.31 1.89 -3.80
CA ILE A 100 4.60 2.55 -3.60
C ILE A 100 5.09 3.10 -4.95
N TYR A 101 5.11 4.42 -5.09
CA TYR A 101 5.43 5.12 -6.33
C TYR A 101 6.94 5.32 -6.47
N LEU A 102 7.59 4.46 -7.26
CA LEU A 102 9.05 4.49 -7.45
C LEU A 102 9.50 5.55 -8.47
N GLY A 103 8.60 6.03 -9.31
CA GLY A 103 8.85 7.07 -10.32
C GLY A 103 8.12 8.37 -10.00
N ASP A 104 8.73 9.50 -10.31
CA ASP A 104 8.06 10.81 -10.27
C ASP A 104 7.32 11.05 -11.60
N PRO A 105 5.98 11.15 -11.61
CA PRO A 105 5.19 11.33 -12.83
C PRO A 105 5.45 12.67 -13.53
N ARG A 106 6.04 13.65 -12.85
CA ARG A 106 6.45 14.93 -13.47
C ARG A 106 7.74 14.81 -14.27
N ARG A 107 8.49 13.71 -14.10
CA ARG A 107 9.84 13.52 -14.66
C ARG A 107 10.00 12.24 -15.46
N THR A 108 9.08 11.30 -15.31
CA THR A 108 9.15 9.96 -15.88
C THR A 108 8.08 9.82 -16.95
N ALA A 109 8.45 9.32 -18.13
CA ALA A 109 7.48 9.02 -19.18
C ALA A 109 6.46 7.97 -18.67
N PRO A 110 5.17 8.07 -19.03
CA PRO A 110 4.13 7.22 -18.47
C PRO A 110 4.39 5.71 -18.59
N ASP A 111 4.96 5.26 -19.71
CA ASP A 111 5.35 3.87 -19.99
C ASP A 111 6.52 3.36 -19.14
N ARG A 112 7.25 4.28 -18.48
CA ARG A 112 8.40 3.99 -17.62
C ARG A 112 8.09 4.19 -16.14
N LEU A 113 6.86 4.56 -15.80
CA LEU A 113 6.43 4.63 -14.41
C LEU A 113 6.43 3.25 -13.79
N ARG A 114 6.78 3.22 -12.50
CA ARG A 114 6.96 2.00 -11.73
C ARG A 114 6.24 2.15 -10.40
N THR A 115 5.26 1.30 -10.16
CA THR A 115 4.50 1.26 -8.90
C THR A 115 4.61 -0.14 -8.31
N ILE A 116 4.96 -0.28 -7.03
CA ILE A 116 4.75 -1.56 -6.35
C ILE A 116 3.32 -1.56 -5.84
N LEU A 117 2.54 -2.55 -6.28
CA LEU A 117 1.19 -2.82 -5.78
C LEU A 117 1.32 -3.89 -4.70
N ARG A 118 0.87 -3.59 -3.49
CA ARG A 118 0.99 -4.46 -2.33
C ARG A 118 -0.35 -4.64 -1.65
N GLN A 119 -0.68 -5.89 -1.37
CA GLN A 119 -1.85 -6.25 -0.58
C GLN A 119 -1.39 -7.03 0.67
N PRO A 120 -1.69 -6.56 1.89
CA PRO A 120 -1.52 -7.37 3.09
C PRO A 120 -2.43 -8.61 3.02
N VAL A 121 -1.90 -9.73 3.49
CA VAL A 121 -2.55 -11.04 3.42
C VAL A 121 -2.39 -11.81 4.73
N ARG A 122 -3.25 -12.80 4.91
CA ARG A 122 -3.15 -13.83 5.95
C ARG A 122 -3.36 -15.20 5.34
N ALA A 123 -2.98 -16.25 6.07
CA ALA A 123 -3.42 -17.60 5.72
C ALA A 123 -4.95 -17.61 5.67
N ASP A 124 -5.51 -18.21 4.62
CA ASP A 124 -6.92 -18.50 4.62
C ASP A 124 -7.18 -19.56 5.69
N SER A 125 -8.02 -19.22 6.68
CA SER A 125 -8.36 -20.09 7.81
C SER A 125 -9.15 -21.33 7.38
N SER A 126 -9.56 -21.43 6.12
CA SER A 126 -10.12 -22.64 5.52
C SER A 126 -9.06 -23.70 5.14
N LEU A 127 -7.76 -23.36 5.18
CA LEU A 127 -6.64 -24.21 4.77
C LEU A 127 -5.57 -24.35 5.89
N PRO A 128 -4.80 -25.46 5.93
CA PRO A 128 -3.80 -25.68 6.97
C PRO A 128 -2.66 -24.65 6.92
N ALA A 129 -2.25 -24.17 8.10
CA ALA A 129 -1.26 -23.10 8.23
C ALA A 129 0.15 -23.50 7.78
N SER A 130 0.81 -22.63 7.01
CA SER A 130 2.25 -22.67 6.72
C SER A 130 3.03 -21.79 7.72
N PRO A 131 4.30 -22.09 8.02
CA PRO A 131 5.09 -21.32 8.98
C PRO A 131 5.27 -19.86 8.54
N GLY A 132 5.03 -18.93 9.47
CA GLY A 132 5.08 -17.49 9.24
C GLY A 132 6.48 -16.90 9.28
N HIS A 133 6.66 -15.75 8.63
CA HIS A 133 7.85 -14.90 8.77
C HIS A 133 7.61 -13.89 9.91
N PRO A 134 8.64 -13.51 10.70
CA PRO A 134 8.48 -12.47 11.72
C PRO A 134 8.15 -11.11 11.07
N PRO A 135 7.29 -10.29 11.71
CA PRO A 135 6.90 -8.98 11.17
C PRO A 135 8.08 -8.00 11.15
N ARG A 136 8.08 -7.09 10.18
CA ARG A 136 9.00 -5.94 10.12
C ARG A 136 8.19 -4.67 10.23
N ARG A 137 8.42 -3.90 11.30
CA ARG A 137 7.79 -2.59 11.53
C ARG A 137 8.55 -1.50 10.78
N ARG A 138 7.84 -0.48 10.30
CA ARG A 138 8.42 0.70 9.65
C ARG A 138 7.84 1.99 10.21
N SER A 139 8.71 2.96 10.46
CA SER A 139 8.34 4.32 10.88
C SER A 139 7.90 5.14 9.67
N THR A 140 6.76 5.81 9.77
CA THR A 140 6.11 6.45 8.62
C THR A 140 5.42 7.75 9.02
N LEU A 141 5.56 8.78 8.19
CA LEU A 141 4.74 9.99 8.24
C LEU A 141 3.49 9.75 7.39
N VAL A 142 2.32 10.02 7.95
CA VAL A 142 1.00 9.87 7.32
C VAL A 142 0.42 11.26 7.10
N ALA A 143 -0.22 11.50 5.95
CA ALA A 143 -0.84 12.76 5.57
C ALA A 143 -2.25 12.53 5.00
#